data_AF-A0A967YBD2-F1
#
_entry.id   AF-A0A967YBD2-F1
#
_cell.length_a   1.000
_cell.length_b   1.000
_cell.length_c   1.000
_cell.angle_alpha   90.00
_cell.angle_beta   90.00
_cell.angle_gamma   90.00
#
_symmetry.space_group_name_H-M   'P 1'
#
loop_
_entity.id
_entity.type
_entity.pdbx_description
1 polymer ?
#
loop_
_entity_poly.entity_id
_entity_poly.type
_entity_poly.pdbx_seq_one_letter_code
_entity_poly.pdbx_strand_id
1 'polypeptide(L)'
;EAQKSRGLAIFLGKDIEKIYRVPINLEEEVFIGQKFHIKPLLPILNNDDHFYLLALSQENAQLWRGSRLNLEKVDAPKLPAGIEEALVLEDPE
;
A
#
# COMPACT_ATOMS: atom_id res chain seq x y z
N GLU A 1 -1.76 10.15 6.32
CA GLU A 1 -2.77 9.41 7.11
C GLU A 1 -2.07 8.52 8.13
N ALA A 2 -2.66 8.33 9.32
CA ALA A 2 -2.06 7.52 10.38
C ALA A 2 -2.12 6.02 9.98
N GLN A 3 -0.97 5.45 9.63
CA GLN A 3 -0.86 4.04 9.29
C GLN A 3 -1.30 3.20 10.50
N LYS A 4 -2.48 2.58 10.42
CA LYS A 4 -3.01 1.72 11.50
C LYS A 4 -2.08 0.53 11.68
N SER A 5 -1.36 0.47 12.80
CA SER A 5 -0.54 -0.69 13.17
C SER A 5 -1.43 -1.90 13.41
N ARG A 6 -1.10 -3.04 12.79
CA ARG A 6 -1.86 -4.29 12.85
C ARG A 6 -1.12 -5.42 13.57
N GLY A 7 0.17 -5.25 13.86
CA GLY A 7 1.00 -6.25 14.55
C GLY A 7 2.05 -5.64 15.47
N LEU A 8 2.69 -6.49 16.28
CA LEU A 8 3.73 -6.14 17.25
C LEU A 8 4.93 -7.09 17.09
N ALA A 9 6.12 -6.55 16.95
CA ALA A 9 7.37 -7.31 16.93
C ALA A 9 8.28 -6.86 18.07
N ILE A 10 8.78 -7.82 18.86
CA ILE A 10 9.66 -7.58 20.00
C ILE A 10 10.94 -8.38 19.78
N PHE A 11 12.09 -7.72 19.89
CA PHE A 11 13.41 -8.34 19.81
C PHE A 11 14.17 -8.11 21.10
N LEU A 12 14.63 -9.19 21.73
CA LEU A 12 15.37 -9.18 22.98
C LEU A 12 16.69 -9.95 22.82
N GLY A 13 17.78 -9.34 23.26
CA GLY A 13 19.11 -9.95 23.31
C GLY A 13 19.95 -9.29 24.39
N LYS A 14 21.19 -9.76 24.58
CA LYS A 14 22.08 -9.31 25.67
C LYS A 14 22.18 -7.79 25.77
N ASP A 15 22.28 -7.10 24.64
CA ASP A 15 22.47 -5.65 24.55
C ASP A 15 21.44 -4.98 23.62
N ILE A 16 20.32 -5.66 23.33
CA ILE A 16 19.30 -5.13 22.42
C ILE A 16 17.90 -5.39 22.96
N GLU A 17 17.11 -4.32 22.96
CA GLU A 17 15.67 -4.35 23.19
C GLU A 17 15.04 -3.43 22.15
N LYS A 18 14.19 -3.99 21.30
CA LYS A 18 13.48 -3.24 20.27
C LYS A 18 12.04 -3.70 20.19
N ILE A 19 11.13 -2.73 20.15
CA ILE A 19 9.69 -2.96 20.05
C ILE A 19 9.19 -2.14 18.86
N TYR A 20 8.54 -2.82 17.91
CA TYR A 20 7.99 -2.20 16.71
C TYR A 20 6.51 -2.51 16.57
N ARG A 21 5.70 -1.47 16.35
CA ARG A 21 4.34 -1.62 15.83
C ARG A 21 4.40 -1.62 14.31
N VAL A 22 3.87 -2.66 13.67
CA VAL A 22 3.99 -2.88 12.22
C VAL A 22 2.63 -2.86 11.51
N PRO A 23 2.57 -2.49 10.21
CA PRO A 23 1.32 -2.38 9.46
C PRO A 23 0.82 -3.71 8.85
N ILE A 24 1.32 -4.85 9.33
CA ILE A 24 0.92 -6.18 8.89
C ILE A 24 0.41 -6.99 10.08
N ASN A 25 -0.47 -7.96 9.82
CA ASN A 25 -0.80 -8.99 10.80
C ASN A 25 0.40 -9.94 10.91
N LEU A 26 0.81 -10.25 12.13
CA LEU A 26 1.79 -11.28 12.42
C LEU A 26 1.07 -12.44 13.09
N GLU A 27 1.48 -13.67 12.79
CA GLU A 27 1.08 -14.82 13.59
C GLU A 27 1.69 -14.69 14.98
N GLU A 28 0.97 -15.17 16.00
CA GLU A 28 1.48 -15.15 17.37
C GLU A 28 2.54 -16.25 17.51
N GLU A 29 3.81 -15.85 17.60
CA GLU A 29 4.93 -16.76 17.69
C GLU A 29 6.07 -16.22 18.55
N VAL A 30 6.90 -17.14 19.08
CA VAL A 30 8.15 -16.84 19.78
C VAL A 30 9.26 -17.68 19.18
N PHE A 31 10.37 -17.02 18.84
CA PHE A 31 11.56 -17.66 18.30
C PHE A 31 12.78 -17.39 19.19
N ILE A 32 13.53 -18.44 19.52
CA ILE A 32 14.78 -18.36 20.28
C ILE A 32 15.92 -18.90 19.43
N GLY A 33 16.95 -18.10 19.22
CA GLY A 33 18.12 -18.52 18.44
C GLY A 33 19.26 -17.52 18.49
N GLN A 34 20.34 -17.84 17.78
CA GLN A 34 21.53 -16.98 17.71
C GLN A 34 21.31 -15.69 16.89
N LYS A 35 20.19 -15.59 16.18
CA LYS A 35 19.81 -14.45 15.31
C LYS A 35 18.33 -14.13 15.47
N PHE A 36 17.96 -12.88 15.21
CA PHE A 36 16.57 -12.45 15.24
C PHE A 36 15.76 -13.05 14.09
N HIS A 37 14.52 -13.43 14.39
CA HIS A 37 13.57 -13.95 13.42
C HIS A 37 12.94 -12.81 12.62
N ILE A 38 13.67 -12.31 11.61
CA ILE A 38 13.23 -11.18 10.78
C ILE A 38 12.31 -11.61 9.62
N LYS A 39 12.22 -12.91 9.34
CA LYS A 39 11.46 -13.45 8.20
C LYS A 39 9.98 -13.03 8.17
N PRO A 40 9.23 -13.01 9.30
CA PRO A 40 7.84 -12.58 9.33
C PRO A 40 7.66 -11.11 8.98
N LEU A 41 8.72 -10.30 9.09
CA LEU A 41 8.69 -8.88 8.77
C LEU A 41 9.02 -8.58 7.30
N LEU A 42 9.50 -9.56 6.53
CA LEU A 42 9.85 -9.38 5.12
C LEU A 42 8.70 -8.82 4.26
N PRO A 43 7.41 -9.17 4.49
CA PRO A 43 6.31 -8.58 3.73
C PRO A 43 6.20 -7.05 3.84
N ILE A 44 6.80 -6.44 4.87
CA ILE A 44 6.84 -4.96 5.02
C ILE A 44 7.76 -4.34 3.95
N LEU A 45 8.83 -5.04 3.57
CA LEU A 45 9.81 -4.56 2.60
C LEU A 45 9.29 -4.60 1.15
N ASN A 46 8.34 -5.49 0.86
CA ASN A 46 7.73 -5.64 -0.48
C ASN A 46 6.58 -4.64 -0.72
N ASN A 47 6.54 -3.50 -0.03
CA ASN A 47 5.47 -2.51 -0.17
C ASN A 47 5.64 -1.59 -1.41
N ASP A 48 6.73 -1.73 -2.17
CA ASP A 48 7.03 -0.86 -3.31
C ASP A 48 6.34 -1.27 -4.62
N ASP A 49 5.60 -2.39 -4.65
CA ASP A 49 4.78 -2.75 -5.79
C ASP A 49 3.53 -1.85 -5.84
N HIS A 50 3.71 -0.72 -6.53
CA HIS A 50 2.63 0.18 -6.86
C HIS A 50 1.95 -0.30 -8.14
N PHE A 51 0.62 -0.33 -8.13
CA PHE A 51 -0.18 -0.50 -9.33
C PHE A 51 -1.09 0.71 -9.51
N TYR A 52 -1.54 0.92 -10.75
CA TYR A 52 -2.56 1.91 -11.05
C TYR A 52 -3.88 1.18 -11.34
N LEU A 53 -4.95 1.66 -10.72
CA LEU A 53 -6.32 1.23 -11.01
C LEU A 53 -7.04 2.38 -11.69
N LEU A 54 -7.50 2.14 -12.92
CA LEU A 54 -8.39 3.03 -13.63
C LEU A 54 -9.82 2.50 -13.49
N ALA A 55 -10.67 3.24 -12.78
CA ALA A 55 -12.09 2.92 -12.62
C ALA A 55 -12.90 3.78 -13.58
N LEU A 56 -13.64 3.14 -14.49
CA LEU A 56 -14.41 3.80 -15.55
C LEU A 56 -15.89 3.44 -15.46
N SER A 57 -16.74 4.45 -15.65
CA SER A 57 -18.14 4.34 -15.99
C SER A 57 -18.48 5.37 -17.09
N GLN A 58 -19.73 5.42 -17.55
CA GLN A 58 -20.14 6.40 -18.57
C GLN A 58 -19.97 7.85 -18.08
N GLU A 59 -20.25 8.11 -16.80
CA GLU A 59 -20.28 9.47 -16.23
C GLU A 59 -19.08 9.80 -15.32
N ASN A 60 -18.20 8.82 -15.06
CA ASN A 60 -17.14 8.97 -14.07
C ASN A 60 -15.88 8.19 -14.48
N ALA A 61 -14.73 8.85 -14.46
CA ALA A 61 -13.42 8.21 -14.59
C ALA A 61 -12.49 8.66 -13.45
N GLN A 62 -11.87 7.70 -12.78
CA GLN A 62 -10.99 7.97 -11.64
C GLN A 62 -9.73 7.12 -11.72
N LEU A 63 -8.59 7.78 -11.53
CA LEU A 63 -7.30 7.11 -11.42
C LEU A 63 -6.91 6.98 -9.95
N TRP A 64 -6.47 5.78 -9.59
CA TRP A 64 -6.02 5.43 -8.25
C TRP A 64 -4.63 4.84 -8.30
N ARG A 65 -3.81 5.14 -7.31
CA ARG A 65 -2.52 4.50 -7.05
C ARG A 65 -2.72 3.55 -5.87
N GLY A 66 -2.46 2.28 -6.10
CA GLY A 66 -2.58 1.24 -5.09
C GLY A 66 -1.23 0.64 -4.73
N SER A 67 -1.13 0.15 -3.50
CA SER A 67 -0.16 -0.86 -3.09
C SER A 67 -0.92 -2.08 -2.57
N ARG A 68 -0.19 -3.08 -2.08
CA ARG A 68 -0.80 -4.22 -1.40
C ARG A 68 -1.72 -3.84 -0.22
N LEU A 69 -1.52 -2.67 0.40
CA LEU A 69 -2.18 -2.30 1.65
C LEU A 69 -3.05 -1.04 1.58
N ASN A 70 -2.89 -0.21 0.54
CA ASN A 70 -3.60 1.05 0.41
C ASN A 70 -4.03 1.34 -1.03
N LEU A 71 -4.99 2.26 -1.16
CA LEU A 71 -5.42 2.82 -2.42
C LEU A 71 -5.65 4.31 -2.21
N GLU A 72 -4.98 5.14 -3.00
CA GLU A 72 -5.03 6.60 -2.92
C GLU A 72 -5.50 7.17 -4.25
N LYS A 73 -6.41 8.15 -4.21
CA LYS A 73 -6.87 8.82 -5.43
C LYS A 73 -5.71 9.65 -5.99
N VAL A 74 -5.46 9.53 -7.29
CA VAL A 74 -4.45 10.33 -8.00
C VAL A 74 -5.13 11.55 -8.59
N ASP A 75 -4.56 12.72 -8.34
CA ASP A 75 -4.95 13.92 -9.08
C ASP A 75 -4.44 13.79 -10.52
N ALA A 76 -5.36 13.66 -11.46
CA ALA A 76 -5.08 13.44 -12.88
C ALA A 76 -5.84 14.49 -13.71
N PRO A 77 -5.32 15.72 -13.83
CA PRO A 77 -6.04 16.84 -14.43
C PRO A 77 -6.39 16.66 -15.92
N LYS A 78 -5.71 15.73 -16.59
CA LYS A 78 -5.92 15.39 -18.00
C LYS A 78 -6.85 14.19 -18.20
N LEU A 79 -7.34 13.58 -17.12
CA LEU A 79 -8.28 12.47 -17.20
C LEU A 79 -9.68 13.07 -17.44
N PRO A 80 -10.36 12.72 -18.55
CA PRO A 80 -11.73 13.16 -18.77
C PRO A 80 -12.62 12.64 -17.65
N ALA A 81 -13.62 13.41 -17.21
CA ALA A 81 -14.52 13.01 -16.15
C ALA A 81 -15.45 11.86 -16.56
N GLY A 82 -15.65 11.61 -17.85
CA GLY A 82 -16.51 10.55 -18.38
C GLY A 82 -16.45 10.43 -19.91
N ILE A 83 -17.34 9.63 -20.50
CA ILE A 83 -17.35 9.35 -21.94
C ILE A 83 -17.62 10.61 -22.76
N GLU A 84 -18.52 11.49 -22.32
CA GLU A 84 -18.86 12.70 -23.08
C GLU A 84 -17.65 13.62 -23.28
N GLU A 85 -16.88 13.86 -22.22
CA GLU A 85 -15.67 14.68 -22.29
C GLU A 85 -14.55 13.98 -23.08
N ALA A 86 -14.46 12.65 -23.00
CA ALA A 86 -13.49 11.88 -23.79
C ALA A 86 -13.75 12.00 -25.30
N LEU A 87 -15.02 11.95 -25.72
CA LEU A 87 -15.41 12.10 -27.13
C LEU A 87 -15.10 13.51 -27.66
N VAL A 88 -15.21 14.56 -26.83
CA VAL A 88 -14.81 15.92 -27.20
C VAL A 88 -13.30 16.06 -27.41
N LEU A 89 -12.49 15.30 -26.66
CA LEU A 89 -11.03 15.28 -26.83
C LEU A 89 -10.58 14.52 -28.09
N GLU A 90 -11.40 13.58 -28.58
CA GLU A 90 -11.13 12.81 -29.81
C GLU A 90 -11.42 13.59 -31.10
N ASP A 91 -12.01 14.79 -31.00
CA ASP A 91 -12.32 15.65 -32.15
C ASP A 91 -11.36 16.86 -32.23
N PRO A 92 -10.08 16.68 -32.63
CA PRO A 92 -9.21 17.78 -33.01
C PRO A 92 -9.33 18.06 -34.51
N GLU A 93 -10.52 18.44 -35.00
CA GLU A 93 -10.71 19.12 -36.30
C GLU A 93 -11.70 20.28 -36.21
#